data_AF-A0AAU5LA82-F1
#
_entry.id   AF-A0AAU5LA82-F1
#
_cell.length_a   1.000
_cell.length_b   1.000
_cell.length_c   1.000
_cell.angle_alpha   90.00
_cell.angle_beta   90.00
_cell.angle_gamma   90.00
#
_symmetry.space_group_name_H-M   'P 1'
#
loop_
_entity.id
_entity.type
_entity.pdbx_description
1 polymer ?
#
loop_
_entity_poly.entity_id
_entity_poly.type
_entity_poly.pdbx_seq_one_letter_code
_entity_poly.pdbx_strand_id
1 'polypeptide(L)'
;MSTPTTWRDQELHRLIDTAATDLAAAWTALTAAQADLLAVLRRSGGTRGRAVVLKAALARFNRSVAAFDVAAVSVADRWASTELAIAYRHGAEAALRSAPLRSDLPVPVFAWSDGHQAAVRELSAGAYESLVRRINETVRRARVFVRAASVATRNPRTVDPGQLARTHPLNAVVYADSSHYPAAAWARTALVAQAATAANTAAVHTAADLGAEWVQVEDGPECGWTGHADPDRAHGTLREVGDAAVHVIGHPGCIRSLIPRPDLTGRTDIDPGQAAGEEEDDA
;
A
#
# COMPACT_ATOMS: atom_id res chain seq x y z
N MET A 1 -18.51 13.18 -14.46
CA MET A 1 -18.02 12.49 -15.68
C MET A 1 -17.05 11.42 -15.22
N SER A 2 -17.40 10.14 -15.36
CA SER A 2 -16.46 9.05 -15.04
C SER A 2 -15.54 8.85 -16.22
N THR A 3 -14.26 9.23 -16.08
CA THR A 3 -13.22 8.91 -17.05
C THR A 3 -13.24 7.39 -17.26
N PRO A 4 -13.31 6.88 -18.50
CA PRO A 4 -13.30 5.44 -18.73
C PRO A 4 -11.98 4.88 -18.19
N THR A 5 -12.02 4.16 -17.08
CA THR A 5 -10.88 3.36 -16.60
C THR A 5 -10.50 2.42 -17.73
N THR A 6 -9.29 2.59 -18.26
CA THR A 6 -8.80 1.80 -19.38
C THR A 6 -8.61 0.35 -18.92
N TRP A 7 -8.60 -0.61 -19.86
CA TRP A 7 -8.38 -2.02 -19.55
C TRP A 7 -7.08 -2.29 -18.77
N ARG A 8 -6.04 -1.46 -18.94
CA ARG A 8 -4.78 -1.55 -18.19
C ARG A 8 -4.90 -1.06 -16.74
N ASP A 9 -5.80 -0.13 -16.46
CA ASP A 9 -6.14 0.26 -15.08
C ASP A 9 -6.85 -0.87 -14.35
N GLN A 10 -7.60 -1.71 -15.06
CA GLN A 10 -8.27 -2.88 -14.48
C GLN A 10 -7.29 -3.94 -14.00
N GLU A 11 -6.19 -4.16 -14.73
CA GLU A 11 -5.16 -5.12 -14.33
C GLU A 11 -4.45 -4.70 -13.03
N LEU A 12 -4.07 -3.43 -12.93
CA LEU A 12 -3.46 -2.91 -11.69
C LEU A 12 -4.42 -3.01 -10.50
N HIS A 13 -5.68 -2.62 -10.68
CA HIS A 13 -6.70 -2.78 -9.63
C HIS A 13 -6.87 -4.24 -9.22
N ARG A 14 -6.88 -5.17 -10.18
CA ARG A 14 -6.99 -6.60 -9.92
C ARG A 14 -5.80 -7.13 -9.11
N LEU A 15 -4.57 -6.70 -9.43
CA LEU A 15 -3.37 -7.09 -8.66
C LEU A 15 -3.45 -6.60 -7.22
N ILE A 16 -3.80 -5.31 -7.02
CA ILE A 16 -3.98 -4.70 -5.70
C ILE A 16 -5.07 -5.45 -4.92
N ASP A 17 -6.24 -5.66 -5.52
CA ASP A 17 -7.37 -6.30 -4.85
C ASP A 17 -7.08 -7.76 -4.51
N THR A 18 -6.33 -8.48 -5.36
CA THR A 18 -5.90 -9.86 -5.09
C THR A 18 -4.96 -9.90 -3.89
N ALA A 19 -3.89 -9.10 -3.90
CA ALA A 19 -2.94 -9.04 -2.79
C ALA A 19 -3.60 -8.56 -1.47
N ALA A 20 -4.49 -7.57 -1.55
CA ALA A 20 -5.22 -7.07 -0.39
C ALA A 20 -6.17 -8.13 0.19
N THR A 21 -6.87 -8.86 -0.68
CA THR A 21 -7.78 -9.95 -0.29
C THR A 21 -7.02 -11.08 0.38
N ASP A 22 -5.90 -11.52 -0.20
CA ASP A 22 -5.06 -12.59 0.37
C ASP A 22 -4.54 -12.22 1.76
N LEU A 23 -4.03 -11.00 1.91
CA LEU A 23 -3.50 -10.51 3.19
C LEU A 23 -4.62 -10.35 4.24
N ALA A 24 -5.78 -9.83 3.83
CA ALA A 24 -6.96 -9.73 4.69
C ALA A 24 -7.50 -11.12 5.10
N ALA A 25 -7.46 -12.11 4.21
CA ALA A 25 -7.88 -13.47 4.49
C ALA A 25 -6.96 -14.14 5.52
N ALA A 26 -5.64 -13.99 5.40
CA ALA A 26 -4.68 -14.46 6.40
C ALA A 26 -4.97 -13.87 7.79
N TRP A 27 -5.24 -12.57 7.85
CA TRP A 27 -5.57 -11.87 9.09
C TRP A 27 -6.90 -12.31 9.70
N THR A 28 -7.90 -12.53 8.86
CA THR A 28 -9.22 -13.02 9.25
C THR A 28 -9.10 -14.42 9.87
N ALA A 29 -8.30 -15.30 9.26
CA ALA A 29 -8.03 -16.63 9.80
C ALA A 29 -7.35 -16.58 11.18
N LEU A 30 -6.36 -15.70 11.37
CA LEU A 30 -5.71 -15.50 12.67
C LEU A 30 -6.68 -14.98 13.73
N THR A 31 -7.54 -14.02 13.35
CA THR A 31 -8.55 -13.44 14.25
C THR A 31 -9.62 -14.46 14.63
N ALA A 32 -10.08 -15.28 13.68
CA ALA A 32 -10.99 -16.39 13.96
C ALA A 32 -10.36 -17.40 14.94
N ALA A 33 -9.09 -17.75 14.75
CA ALA A 33 -8.37 -18.62 15.68
C ALA A 33 -8.28 -18.03 17.09
N GLN A 34 -8.13 -16.71 17.22
CA GLN A 34 -8.18 -16.02 18.52
C GLN A 34 -9.55 -16.19 19.18
N ALA A 35 -10.62 -15.91 18.42
CA ALA A 35 -11.99 -16.04 18.91
C ALA A 35 -12.31 -17.47 19.36
N ASP A 36 -11.85 -18.48 18.62
CA ASP A 36 -12.00 -19.88 18.97
C ASP A 36 -11.32 -20.25 20.29
N LEU A 37 -10.06 -19.82 20.49
CA LEU A 37 -9.33 -20.05 21.73
C LEU A 37 -10.04 -19.37 22.92
N LEU A 38 -10.53 -18.15 22.75
CA LEU A 38 -11.30 -17.43 23.77
C LEU A 38 -12.62 -18.13 24.10
N ALA A 39 -13.33 -18.66 23.10
CA ALA A 39 -14.56 -19.42 23.29
C ALA A 39 -14.31 -20.72 24.08
N VAL A 40 -13.19 -21.40 23.78
CA VAL A 40 -12.76 -22.60 24.52
C VAL A 40 -12.39 -22.26 25.97
N LEU A 41 -11.68 -21.16 26.21
CA LEU A 41 -11.37 -20.68 27.56
C LEU A 41 -12.64 -20.43 28.39
N ARG A 42 -13.65 -19.78 27.78
CA ARG A 42 -14.95 -19.48 28.41
C ARG A 42 -15.72 -20.74 28.79
N ARG A 43 -15.82 -21.74 27.90
CA ARG A 43 -16.58 -22.98 28.15
C ARG A 43 -15.91 -23.95 29.13
N SER A 44 -14.60 -23.85 29.32
CA SER A 44 -13.83 -24.83 30.08
C SER A 44 -14.00 -24.74 31.61
N GLY A 45 -14.81 -23.81 32.12
CA GLY A 45 -15.08 -23.59 33.55
C GLY A 45 -15.80 -24.74 34.27
N GLY A 46 -15.12 -25.85 34.55
CA GLY A 46 -15.62 -26.88 35.50
C GLY A 46 -15.62 -28.33 35.02
N THR A 47 -15.13 -28.63 33.82
CA THR A 47 -15.21 -29.98 33.21
C THR A 47 -13.96 -30.84 33.43
N ARG A 48 -14.16 -32.16 33.67
CA ARG A 48 -13.08 -33.17 33.55
C ARG A 48 -12.50 -33.12 32.13
N GLY A 49 -11.18 -33.29 32.00
CA GLY A 49 -10.49 -33.23 30.70
C GLY A 49 -10.17 -31.82 30.18
N ARG A 50 -10.51 -30.77 30.95
CA ARG A 50 -10.21 -29.36 30.65
C ARG A 50 -8.79 -29.11 30.16
N ALA A 51 -7.79 -29.63 30.88
CA ALA A 51 -6.39 -29.36 30.58
C ALA A 51 -5.99 -29.84 29.17
N VAL A 52 -6.53 -30.99 28.74
CA VAL A 52 -6.29 -31.55 27.40
C VAL A 52 -6.92 -30.68 26.32
N VAL A 53 -8.18 -30.26 26.52
CA VAL A 53 -8.89 -29.38 25.58
C VAL A 53 -8.19 -28.03 25.43
N LEU A 54 -7.78 -27.42 26.54
CA LEU A 54 -7.06 -26.14 26.53
C LEU A 54 -5.68 -26.24 25.86
N LYS A 55 -4.93 -27.31 26.15
CA LYS A 55 -3.64 -27.58 25.50
C LYS A 55 -3.81 -27.74 23.99
N ALA A 56 -4.85 -28.47 23.56
CA ALA A 56 -5.16 -28.65 22.14
C ALA A 56 -5.55 -27.34 21.44
N ALA A 57 -6.33 -26.48 22.12
CA ALA A 57 -6.72 -25.17 21.59
C ALA A 57 -5.52 -24.22 21.46
N LEU A 58 -4.63 -24.17 22.46
CA LEU A 58 -3.37 -23.41 22.39
C LEU A 58 -2.47 -23.91 21.24
N ALA A 59 -2.33 -25.23 21.09
CA ALA A 59 -1.57 -25.80 19.99
C ALA A 59 -2.16 -25.44 18.62
N ARG A 60 -3.50 -25.42 18.51
CA ARG A 60 -4.18 -24.98 17.28
C ARG A 60 -3.92 -23.51 16.98
N PHE A 61 -4.04 -22.63 17.98
CA PHE A 61 -3.76 -21.21 17.80
C PHE A 61 -2.30 -20.96 17.37
N ASN A 62 -1.32 -21.64 17.98
CA ASN A 62 0.08 -21.53 17.56
C ASN A 62 0.31 -21.96 16.11
N ARG A 63 -0.40 -22.99 15.63
CA ARG A 63 -0.37 -23.35 14.20
C ARG A 63 -0.99 -22.26 13.33
N SER A 64 -2.07 -21.62 13.77
CA SER A 64 -2.66 -20.47 13.05
C SER A 64 -1.72 -19.27 12.99
N VAL A 65 -0.92 -19.02 14.04
CA VAL A 65 0.13 -17.98 14.00
C VAL A 65 1.20 -18.28 12.96
N ALA A 66 1.68 -19.52 12.89
CA ALA A 66 2.66 -19.94 11.89
C ALA A 66 2.07 -19.89 10.46
N ALA A 67 0.81 -20.33 10.30
CA ALA A 67 0.12 -20.26 9.01
C ALA A 67 -0.09 -18.82 8.54
N PHE A 68 -0.44 -17.91 9.46
CA PHE A 68 -0.53 -16.48 9.18
C PHE A 68 0.81 -15.92 8.70
N ASP A 69 1.90 -16.21 9.42
CA ASP A 69 3.24 -15.73 9.09
C ASP A 69 3.65 -16.14 7.66
N VAL A 70 3.52 -17.43 7.35
CA VAL A 70 3.82 -17.96 6.01
C VAL A 70 2.94 -17.33 4.93
N ALA A 71 1.62 -17.27 5.14
CA ALA A 71 0.71 -16.73 4.14
C ALA A 71 0.94 -15.24 3.89
N ALA A 72 1.11 -14.45 4.96
CA ALA A 72 1.29 -13.00 4.84
C ALA A 72 2.65 -12.64 4.25
N VAL A 73 3.73 -13.33 4.65
CA VAL A 73 5.07 -13.13 4.04
C VAL A 73 5.07 -13.53 2.57
N SER A 74 4.35 -14.61 2.20
CA SER A 74 4.22 -14.99 0.79
C SER A 74 3.53 -13.91 -0.06
N VAL A 75 2.53 -13.21 0.48
CA VAL A 75 1.91 -12.07 -0.21
C VAL A 75 2.92 -10.93 -0.35
N ALA A 76 3.66 -10.59 0.72
CA ALA A 76 4.66 -9.53 0.68
C ALA A 76 5.80 -9.82 -0.33
N ASP A 77 6.25 -11.07 -0.41
CA ASP A 77 7.26 -11.53 -1.35
C ASP A 77 6.77 -11.45 -2.80
N ARG A 78 5.58 -11.99 -3.10
CA ARG A 78 4.96 -11.91 -4.44
C ARG A 78 4.76 -10.45 -4.88
N TRP A 79 4.23 -9.63 -3.99
CA TRP A 79 3.97 -8.22 -4.25
C TRP A 79 5.26 -7.47 -4.59
N ALA A 80 6.27 -7.59 -3.74
CA ALA A 80 7.53 -6.89 -3.91
C ALA A 80 8.36 -7.42 -5.09
N SER A 81 8.40 -8.74 -5.33
CA SER A 81 9.24 -9.35 -6.36
C SER A 81 8.66 -9.25 -7.77
N THR A 82 7.33 -9.20 -7.90
CA THR A 82 6.66 -9.38 -9.19
C THR A 82 5.62 -8.29 -9.46
N GLU A 83 4.65 -8.11 -8.56
CA GLU A 83 3.47 -7.27 -8.84
C GLU A 83 3.81 -5.77 -8.87
N LEU A 84 4.79 -5.33 -8.08
CA LEU A 84 5.24 -3.94 -8.06
C LEU A 84 5.94 -3.52 -9.37
N ALA A 85 6.69 -4.42 -10.00
CA ALA A 85 7.31 -4.16 -11.30
C ALA A 85 6.25 -4.04 -12.42
N ILE A 86 5.13 -4.75 -12.29
CA ILE A 86 3.98 -4.62 -13.20
C ILE A 86 3.32 -3.25 -13.02
N ALA A 87 3.06 -2.83 -11.78
CA ALA A 87 2.52 -1.50 -11.48
C ALA A 87 3.42 -0.37 -12.01
N TYR A 88 4.74 -0.50 -11.82
CA TYR A 88 5.73 0.42 -12.35
C TYR A 88 5.64 0.52 -13.88
N ARG A 89 5.70 -0.61 -14.59
CA ARG A 89 5.58 -0.63 -16.06
C ARG A 89 4.28 0.03 -16.53
N HIS A 90 3.16 -0.24 -15.86
CA HIS A 90 1.89 0.39 -16.20
C HIS A 90 1.94 1.92 -16.08
N GLY A 91 2.59 2.45 -15.04
CA GLY A 91 2.82 3.89 -14.88
C GLY A 91 3.66 4.48 -16.02
N ALA A 92 4.79 3.85 -16.36
CA ALA A 92 5.62 4.29 -17.48
C ALA A 92 4.86 4.30 -18.81
N GLU A 93 4.14 3.21 -19.12
CA GLU A 93 3.33 3.13 -20.33
C GLU A 93 2.18 4.14 -20.35
N ALA A 94 1.60 4.48 -19.19
CA ALA A 94 0.59 5.53 -19.09
C ALA A 94 1.19 6.90 -19.37
N ALA A 95 2.34 7.21 -18.77
CA ALA A 95 3.08 8.45 -18.99
C ALA A 95 3.49 8.64 -20.46
N LEU A 96 4.00 7.58 -21.12
CA LEU A 96 4.33 7.63 -22.55
C LEU A 96 3.11 7.92 -23.44
N ARG A 97 1.93 7.39 -23.07
CA ARG A 97 0.69 7.60 -23.85
C ARG A 97 0.09 8.98 -23.65
N SER A 98 0.22 9.56 -22.46
CA SER A 98 -0.36 10.86 -22.12
C SER A 98 0.56 12.03 -22.49
N ALA A 99 1.87 11.80 -22.67
CA ALA A 99 2.80 12.84 -23.05
C ALA A 99 2.42 13.46 -24.42
N PRO A 100 2.29 14.79 -24.51
CA PRO A 100 2.10 15.48 -25.79
C PRO A 100 3.42 15.46 -26.57
N LEU A 101 3.54 14.50 -27.46
CA LEU A 101 4.71 14.35 -28.32
C LEU A 101 4.51 15.12 -29.63
N ARG A 102 5.62 15.60 -30.20
CA ARG A 102 5.58 16.20 -31.54
C ARG A 102 5.13 15.15 -32.56
N SER A 103 4.25 15.55 -33.47
CA SER A 103 3.62 14.65 -34.45
C SER A 103 4.59 14.02 -35.45
N ASP A 104 5.82 14.54 -35.55
CA ASP A 104 6.88 14.04 -36.43
C ASP A 104 7.76 12.95 -35.81
N LEU A 105 7.59 12.66 -34.52
CA LEU A 105 8.36 11.62 -33.81
C LEU A 105 7.59 10.30 -33.72
N PRO A 106 8.28 9.15 -33.80
CA PRO A 106 7.65 7.86 -33.56
C PRO A 106 7.16 7.78 -32.11
N VAL A 107 5.99 7.16 -31.89
CA VAL A 107 5.45 6.94 -30.56
C VAL A 107 6.40 6.02 -29.77
N PRO A 108 7.01 6.51 -28.68
CA PRO A 108 7.93 5.71 -27.89
C PRO A 108 7.18 4.57 -27.20
N VAL A 109 7.85 3.42 -27.16
CA VAL A 109 7.38 2.24 -26.43
C VAL A 109 8.24 2.05 -25.19
N PHE A 110 7.62 1.59 -24.11
CA PHE A 110 8.34 1.35 -22.87
C PHE A 110 9.43 0.30 -23.07
N ALA A 111 10.64 0.63 -22.64
CA ALA A 111 11.77 -0.28 -22.56
C ALA A 111 12.44 -0.14 -21.19
N TRP A 112 12.86 -1.25 -20.60
CA TRP A 112 13.58 -1.22 -19.34
C TRP A 112 14.98 -0.62 -19.53
N SER A 113 15.22 0.53 -18.89
CA SER A 113 16.54 1.13 -18.73
C SER A 113 17.16 0.71 -17.39
N ASP A 114 18.46 0.95 -17.22
CA ASP A 114 19.15 0.73 -15.93
C ASP A 114 18.53 1.59 -14.82
N GLY A 115 18.08 2.81 -15.15
CA GLY A 115 17.37 3.70 -14.23
C GLY A 115 16.04 3.10 -13.75
N HIS A 116 15.23 2.58 -14.67
CA HIS A 116 13.98 1.90 -14.31
C HIS A 116 14.23 0.66 -13.43
N GLN A 117 15.24 -0.14 -13.76
CA GLN A 117 15.58 -1.33 -12.97
C GLN A 117 16.08 -0.96 -11.57
N ALA A 118 16.86 0.11 -11.43
CA ALA A 118 17.31 0.60 -10.14
C ALA A 118 16.13 1.07 -9.28
N ALA A 119 15.22 1.87 -9.85
CA ALA A 119 14.04 2.36 -9.16
C ALA A 119 13.13 1.20 -8.68
N VAL A 120 12.86 0.21 -9.53
CA VAL A 120 12.06 -0.95 -9.13
C VAL A 120 12.73 -1.74 -8.00
N ARG A 121 14.05 -1.94 -8.03
CA ARG A 121 14.76 -2.64 -6.93
C ARG A 121 14.60 -1.91 -5.60
N GLU A 122 14.73 -0.59 -5.58
CA GLU A 122 14.56 0.22 -4.36
C GLU A 122 13.11 0.17 -3.86
N LEU A 123 12.14 0.39 -4.76
CA LEU A 123 10.71 0.31 -4.45
C LEU A 123 10.33 -1.06 -3.88
N SER A 124 10.81 -2.14 -4.50
CA SER A 124 10.56 -3.52 -4.06
C SER A 124 11.13 -3.78 -2.66
N ALA A 125 12.36 -3.34 -2.39
CA ALA A 125 12.98 -3.50 -1.07
C ALA A 125 12.19 -2.76 0.02
N GLY A 126 11.84 -1.50 -0.22
CA GLY A 126 11.05 -0.69 0.73
C GLY A 126 9.63 -1.24 0.93
N ALA A 127 8.99 -1.71 -0.14
CA ALA A 127 7.66 -2.30 -0.08
C ALA A 127 7.65 -3.59 0.76
N TYR A 128 8.62 -4.48 0.53
CA TYR A 128 8.80 -5.71 1.28
C TYR A 128 9.03 -5.42 2.77
N GLU A 129 10.01 -4.55 3.09
CA GLU A 129 10.34 -4.21 4.47
C GLU A 129 9.10 -3.65 5.21
N SER A 130 8.36 -2.74 4.57
CA SER A 130 7.18 -2.11 5.18
C SER A 130 6.09 -3.13 5.54
N LEU A 131 5.79 -4.06 4.63
CA LEU A 131 4.80 -5.12 4.85
C LEU A 131 5.27 -6.12 5.90
N VAL A 132 6.49 -6.65 5.76
CA VAL A 132 7.06 -7.65 6.68
C VAL A 132 7.20 -7.11 8.09
N ARG A 133 7.57 -5.84 8.26
CA ARG A 133 7.60 -5.18 9.58
C ARG A 133 6.24 -5.24 10.27
N ARG A 134 5.14 -5.03 9.54
CA ARG A 134 3.77 -5.09 10.10
C ARG A 134 3.30 -6.52 10.36
N ILE A 135 3.71 -7.46 9.52
CA ILE A 135 3.45 -8.90 9.71
C ILE A 135 4.16 -9.39 10.98
N ASN A 136 5.45 -9.08 11.14
CA ASN A 136 6.26 -9.44 12.30
C ASN A 136 5.69 -8.86 13.59
N GLU A 137 5.24 -7.61 13.56
CA GLU A 137 4.58 -6.98 14.71
C GLU A 137 3.29 -7.73 15.11
N THR A 138 2.52 -8.21 14.13
CA THR A 138 1.30 -8.98 14.37
C THR A 138 1.62 -10.36 14.96
N VAL A 139 2.65 -11.04 14.43
CA VAL A 139 3.16 -12.29 15.00
C VAL A 139 3.63 -12.08 16.44
N ARG A 140 4.35 -10.99 16.72
CA ARG A 140 4.79 -10.63 18.07
C ARG A 140 3.60 -10.46 19.01
N ARG A 141 2.56 -9.73 18.61
CA ARG A 141 1.33 -9.53 19.39
C ARG A 141 0.56 -10.83 19.59
N ALA A 142 0.47 -11.69 18.58
CA ALA A 142 -0.15 -13.00 18.70
C ALA A 142 0.60 -13.90 19.70
N ARG A 143 1.94 -13.86 19.73
CA ARG A 143 2.77 -14.55 20.73
C ARG A 143 2.56 -14.00 22.14
N VAL A 144 2.37 -12.68 22.30
CA VAL A 144 2.00 -12.08 23.59
C VAL A 144 0.64 -12.62 24.06
N PHE A 145 -0.36 -12.64 23.17
CA PHE A 145 -1.67 -13.21 23.45
C PHE A 145 -1.58 -14.69 23.89
N VAL A 146 -0.78 -15.51 23.21
CA VAL A 146 -0.57 -16.93 23.59
C VAL A 146 -0.04 -17.06 25.01
N ARG A 147 0.94 -16.24 25.40
CA ARG A 147 1.48 -16.26 26.77
C ARG A 147 0.40 -15.91 27.79
N ALA A 148 -0.36 -14.85 27.53
CA ALA A 148 -1.44 -14.42 28.41
C ALA A 148 -2.55 -15.48 28.50
N ALA A 149 -2.98 -16.06 27.37
CA ALA A 149 -3.92 -17.17 27.32
C ALA A 149 -3.39 -18.41 28.06
N SER A 150 -2.11 -18.73 27.94
CA SER A 150 -1.48 -19.86 28.64
C SER A 150 -1.51 -19.65 30.16
N VAL A 151 -1.26 -18.44 30.65
CA VAL A 151 -1.43 -18.10 32.08
C VAL A 151 -2.89 -18.27 32.49
N ALA A 152 -3.84 -17.81 31.66
CA ALA A 152 -5.26 -17.97 31.91
C ALA A 152 -5.71 -19.44 32.00
N THR A 153 -5.06 -20.36 31.27
CA THR A 153 -5.38 -21.80 31.39
C THR A 153 -5.03 -22.38 32.76
N ARG A 154 -4.04 -21.80 33.47
CA ARG A 154 -3.61 -22.23 34.81
C ARG A 154 -4.56 -21.72 35.90
N ASN A 155 -5.03 -20.46 35.77
CA ASN A 155 -5.92 -19.81 36.75
C ASN A 155 -7.24 -19.31 36.13
N PRO A 156 -8.05 -20.21 35.54
CA PRO A 156 -9.14 -19.81 34.67
C PRO A 156 -10.35 -19.18 35.35
N ARG A 157 -10.49 -19.33 36.67
CA ARG A 157 -11.56 -18.66 37.44
C ARG A 157 -11.33 -17.15 37.59
N THR A 158 -10.11 -16.69 37.29
CA THR A 158 -9.68 -15.30 37.51
C THR A 158 -9.51 -14.48 36.24
N VAL A 159 -9.61 -15.11 35.06
CA VAL A 159 -9.36 -14.42 33.79
C VAL A 159 -10.66 -14.25 33.01
N ASP A 160 -11.00 -12.99 32.73
CA ASP A 160 -12.06 -12.61 31.79
C ASP A 160 -11.56 -12.75 30.33
N PRO A 161 -12.10 -13.68 29.51
CA PRO A 161 -11.74 -13.77 28.11
C PRO A 161 -12.07 -12.49 27.31
N GLY A 162 -13.07 -11.72 27.73
CA GLY A 162 -13.42 -10.43 27.12
C GLY A 162 -12.32 -9.40 27.35
N GLN A 163 -11.81 -9.28 28.57
CA GLN A 163 -10.64 -8.46 28.88
C GLN A 163 -9.41 -8.91 28.07
N LEU A 164 -9.17 -10.22 27.97
CA LEU A 164 -8.04 -10.76 27.20
C LEU A 164 -8.10 -10.36 25.71
N ALA A 165 -9.30 -10.36 25.13
CA ALA A 165 -9.53 -9.91 23.75
C ALA A 165 -9.24 -8.41 23.57
N ARG A 166 -9.69 -7.57 24.52
CA ARG A 166 -9.47 -6.11 24.49
C ARG A 166 -8.01 -5.72 24.71
N THR A 167 -7.29 -6.45 25.55
CA THR A 167 -5.86 -6.17 25.82
C THR A 167 -4.95 -6.67 24.69
N HIS A 168 -5.39 -7.66 23.92
CA HIS A 168 -4.60 -8.25 22.85
C HIS A 168 -5.39 -8.39 21.54
N PRO A 169 -5.96 -7.31 20.98
CA PRO A 169 -6.71 -7.41 19.74
C PRO A 169 -5.79 -7.87 18.61
N LEU A 170 -6.25 -8.74 17.72
CA LEU A 170 -5.51 -9.16 16.52
C LEU A 170 -6.21 -8.76 15.21
N ASN A 171 -7.37 -8.10 15.28
CA ASN A 171 -8.17 -7.71 14.10
C ASN A 171 -7.74 -6.37 13.47
N ALA A 172 -6.74 -5.69 14.05
CA ALA A 172 -6.32 -4.36 13.63
C ALA A 172 -4.80 -4.20 13.66
N VAL A 173 -4.28 -3.43 12.72
CA VAL A 173 -2.94 -2.85 12.78
C VAL A 173 -2.97 -1.71 13.79
N VAL A 174 -1.98 -1.70 14.68
CA VAL A 174 -1.83 -0.69 15.73
C VAL A 174 -0.56 0.09 15.46
N TYR A 175 -0.68 1.41 15.38
CA TYR A 175 0.43 2.32 15.16
C TYR A 175 1.03 2.80 16.49
N ALA A 176 2.17 3.48 16.41
CA ALA A 176 2.89 3.95 17.59
C ALA A 176 2.09 4.99 18.40
N ASP A 177 1.23 5.76 17.72
CA ASP A 177 0.29 6.72 18.31
C ASP A 177 -0.97 6.06 18.89
N SER A 178 -1.02 4.73 18.95
CA SER A 178 -2.18 3.93 19.39
C SER A 178 -3.41 4.03 18.50
N SER A 179 -3.29 4.57 17.28
CA SER A 179 -4.37 4.47 16.28
C SER A 179 -4.54 3.03 15.82
N HIS A 180 -5.79 2.65 15.56
CA HIS A 180 -6.19 1.29 15.19
C HIS A 180 -6.85 1.31 13.80
N TYR A 181 -6.28 0.52 12.89
CA TYR A 181 -6.83 0.37 11.54
C TYR A 181 -7.26 -1.08 11.33
N PRO A 182 -8.52 -1.34 10.91
CA PRO A 182 -8.93 -2.69 10.53
C PRO A 182 -7.94 -3.29 9.53
N ALA A 183 -7.54 -4.55 9.75
CA ALA A 183 -6.45 -5.15 8.97
C ALA A 183 -6.71 -5.13 7.45
N ALA A 184 -7.96 -5.38 7.03
CA ALA A 184 -8.34 -5.32 5.63
C ALA A 184 -8.22 -3.90 5.03
N ALA A 185 -8.64 -2.88 5.79
CA ALA A 185 -8.53 -1.49 5.36
C ALA A 185 -7.07 -1.04 5.26
N TRP A 186 -6.24 -1.45 6.22
CA TRP A 186 -4.80 -1.22 6.18
C TRP A 186 -4.15 -1.90 4.97
N ALA A 187 -4.44 -3.18 4.74
CA ALA A 187 -3.85 -3.96 3.64
C ALA A 187 -4.14 -3.29 2.28
N ARG A 188 -5.40 -2.94 2.02
CA ARG A 188 -5.79 -2.25 0.79
C ARG A 188 -5.10 -0.89 0.66
N THR A 189 -5.11 -0.09 1.71
CA THR A 189 -4.51 1.26 1.70
C THR A 189 -3.00 1.20 1.45
N ALA A 190 -2.29 0.27 2.09
CA ALA A 190 -0.86 0.09 1.92
C ALA A 190 -0.49 -0.33 0.49
N LEU A 191 -1.20 -1.31 -0.07
CA LEU A 191 -0.95 -1.82 -1.41
C LEU A 191 -1.30 -0.79 -2.50
N VAL A 192 -2.42 -0.06 -2.35
CA VAL A 192 -2.76 1.07 -3.23
C VAL A 192 -1.66 2.13 -3.21
N ALA A 193 -1.20 2.52 -2.02
CA ALA A 193 -0.14 3.53 -1.90
C ALA A 193 1.16 3.07 -2.57
N GLN A 194 1.59 1.83 -2.34
CA GLN A 194 2.79 1.28 -2.98
C GLN A 194 2.68 1.20 -4.51
N ALA A 195 1.51 0.82 -5.03
CA ALA A 195 1.24 0.80 -6.46
C ALA A 195 1.27 2.20 -7.09
N ALA A 196 0.63 3.17 -6.44
CA ALA A 196 0.61 4.56 -6.89
C ALA A 196 2.02 5.19 -6.86
N THR A 197 2.79 4.95 -5.80
CA THR A 197 4.20 5.33 -5.73
C THR A 197 4.97 4.72 -6.90
N ALA A 198 4.85 3.40 -7.13
CA ALA A 198 5.57 2.75 -8.22
C ALA A 198 5.20 3.32 -9.60
N ALA A 199 3.91 3.55 -9.86
CA ALA A 199 3.44 4.11 -11.12
C ALA A 199 3.93 5.55 -11.35
N ASN A 200 3.89 6.41 -10.34
CA ASN A 200 4.34 7.79 -10.45
C ASN A 200 5.86 7.93 -10.48
N THR A 201 6.60 7.09 -9.74
CA THR A 201 8.06 6.97 -9.94
C THR A 201 8.38 6.56 -11.37
N ALA A 202 7.62 5.63 -11.96
CA ALA A 202 7.82 5.26 -13.35
C ALA A 202 7.57 6.43 -14.30
N ALA A 203 6.51 7.21 -14.08
CA ALA A 203 6.21 8.40 -14.86
C ALA A 203 7.33 9.46 -14.79
N VAL A 204 7.93 9.67 -13.62
CA VAL A 204 9.09 10.56 -13.43
C VAL A 204 10.30 10.08 -14.24
N HIS A 205 10.64 8.79 -14.18
CA HIS A 205 11.73 8.25 -14.98
C HIS A 205 11.44 8.31 -16.48
N THR A 206 10.19 8.06 -16.87
CA THR A 206 9.75 8.23 -18.27
C THR A 206 9.84 9.69 -18.71
N ALA A 207 9.55 10.66 -17.85
CA ALA A 207 9.76 12.07 -18.15
C ALA A 207 11.24 12.35 -18.45
N ALA A 208 12.15 11.81 -17.62
CA ALA A 208 13.58 11.92 -17.87
C ALA A 208 14.02 11.26 -19.19
N ASP A 209 13.50 10.07 -19.52
CA ASP A 209 13.80 9.39 -20.79
C ASP A 209 13.31 10.18 -22.03
N LEU A 210 12.24 10.96 -21.88
CA LEU A 210 11.72 11.87 -22.89
C LEU A 210 12.44 13.22 -22.93
N GLY A 211 13.39 13.47 -22.02
CA GLY A 211 14.03 14.78 -21.86
C GLY A 211 13.05 15.87 -21.39
N ALA A 212 11.96 15.49 -20.74
CA ALA A 212 11.01 16.44 -20.16
C ALA A 212 11.61 17.06 -18.89
N GLU A 213 11.52 18.38 -18.76
CA GLU A 213 11.86 19.10 -17.53
C GLU A 213 10.64 19.28 -16.61
N TRP A 214 9.44 19.20 -17.21
CA TRP A 214 8.16 19.44 -16.56
C TRP A 214 7.25 18.22 -16.61
N VAL A 215 6.43 18.08 -15.59
CA VAL A 215 5.26 17.18 -15.57
C VAL A 215 4.01 17.98 -15.23
N GLN A 216 2.91 17.65 -15.87
CA GLN A 216 1.59 18.07 -15.45
C GLN A 216 1.04 17.08 -14.43
N VAL A 217 0.44 17.61 -13.38
CA VAL A 217 -0.13 16.82 -12.28
C VAL A 217 -1.63 16.70 -12.46
N GLU A 218 -2.12 15.47 -12.59
CA GLU A 218 -3.54 15.15 -12.49
C GLU A 218 -3.81 14.57 -11.11
N ASP A 219 -4.84 15.06 -10.40
CA ASP A 219 -5.17 14.68 -9.02
C ASP A 219 -6.62 15.09 -8.73
N GLY A 220 -7.11 14.93 -7.51
CA GLY A 220 -8.38 15.52 -7.09
C GLY A 220 -8.28 17.06 -6.98
N PRO A 221 -9.36 17.82 -7.27
CA PRO A 221 -9.34 19.29 -7.20
C PRO A 221 -9.05 19.84 -5.80
N GLU A 222 -9.34 19.04 -4.76
CA GLU A 222 -9.06 19.37 -3.35
C GLU A 222 -7.74 18.77 -2.83
N CYS A 223 -6.96 18.12 -3.68
CA CYS A 223 -5.66 17.58 -3.30
C CYS A 223 -4.59 18.67 -3.33
N GLY A 224 -3.92 18.88 -2.20
CA GLY A 224 -2.72 19.70 -2.14
C GLY A 224 -1.47 18.90 -2.51
N TRP A 225 -0.34 19.59 -2.67
CA TRP A 225 0.91 19.03 -3.20
C TRP A 225 1.49 17.95 -2.28
N THR A 226 1.62 18.26 -0.99
CA THR A 226 2.11 17.34 0.04
C THR A 226 1.00 16.69 0.88
N GLY A 227 -0.26 17.09 0.68
CA GLY A 227 -1.43 16.54 1.38
C GLY A 227 -2.67 17.42 1.24
N HIS A 228 -3.83 16.98 1.74
CA HIS A 228 -5.10 17.72 1.58
C HIS A 228 -5.12 19.11 2.24
N ALA A 229 -4.35 19.31 3.31
CA ALA A 229 -4.27 20.58 4.02
C ALA A 229 -3.21 21.52 3.45
N ASP A 230 -2.45 21.08 2.44
CA ASP A 230 -1.46 21.91 1.78
C ASP A 230 -2.17 22.98 0.93
N PRO A 231 -1.91 24.28 1.16
CA PRO A 231 -2.50 25.34 0.35
C PRO A 231 -2.01 25.32 -1.10
N ASP A 232 -0.84 24.73 -1.37
CA ASP A 232 -0.35 24.51 -2.72
C ASP A 232 -1.14 23.38 -3.38
N ARG A 233 -1.95 23.69 -4.40
CA ARG A 233 -2.83 22.70 -5.04
C ARG A 233 -2.06 21.88 -6.07
N ALA A 234 -2.34 20.57 -6.11
CA ALA A 234 -1.66 19.65 -7.01
C ALA A 234 -2.33 19.63 -8.40
N HIS A 235 -3.65 19.48 -8.45
CA HIS A 235 -4.35 19.20 -9.69
C HIS A 235 -4.23 20.32 -10.73
N GLY A 236 -3.90 19.94 -11.96
CA GLY A 236 -3.79 20.85 -13.10
C GLY A 236 -2.50 21.66 -13.12
N THR A 237 -1.58 21.44 -12.18
CA THR A 237 -0.34 22.23 -12.08
C THR A 237 0.83 21.63 -12.86
N LEU A 238 1.76 22.47 -13.28
CA LEU A 238 3.06 22.06 -13.80
C LEU A 238 4.09 22.01 -12.68
N ARG A 239 4.88 20.93 -12.63
CA ARG A 239 5.92 20.70 -11.64
C ARG A 239 7.21 20.30 -12.34
N GLU A 240 8.32 20.76 -11.81
CA GLU A 240 9.62 20.24 -12.23
C GLU A 240 9.68 18.74 -11.95
N VAL A 241 10.32 17.98 -12.85
CA VAL A 241 10.50 16.53 -12.69
C VAL A 241 11.20 16.20 -11.37
N GLY A 242 12.15 17.02 -10.94
CA GLY A 242 12.87 16.85 -9.67
C GLY A 242 11.97 16.96 -8.45
N ASP A 243 11.08 17.96 -8.40
CA ASP A 243 10.12 18.14 -7.31
C ASP A 243 9.07 17.01 -7.29
N ALA A 244 8.55 16.64 -8.48
CA ALA A 244 7.64 15.52 -8.61
C ALA A 244 8.26 14.18 -8.19
N ALA A 245 9.58 14.00 -8.34
CA ALA A 245 10.30 12.81 -7.88
C ALA A 245 10.31 12.70 -6.34
N VAL A 246 10.29 13.81 -5.62
CA VAL A 246 10.21 13.84 -4.14
C VAL A 246 8.77 13.62 -3.67
N HIS A 247 7.79 14.11 -4.43
CA HIS A 247 6.37 14.09 -4.08
C HIS A 247 5.51 13.26 -5.06
N VAL A 248 5.98 12.03 -5.35
CA VAL A 248 5.28 11.10 -6.29
C VAL A 248 3.85 10.77 -5.88
N ILE A 249 3.53 10.85 -4.58
CA ILE A 249 2.16 10.83 -4.04
C ILE A 249 2.06 11.83 -2.88
N GLY A 250 0.88 12.41 -2.65
CA GLY A 250 0.65 13.31 -1.51
C GLY A 250 0.35 12.59 -0.19
N HIS A 251 -0.36 11.46 -0.23
CA HIS A 251 -0.74 10.70 0.97
C HIS A 251 -1.18 9.26 0.60
N PRO A 252 -1.36 8.35 1.59
CA PRO A 252 -1.99 7.07 1.32
C PRO A 252 -3.40 7.24 0.72
N GLY A 253 -3.69 6.53 -0.38
CA GLY A 253 -4.96 6.65 -1.11
C GLY A 253 -5.02 7.81 -2.12
N CYS A 254 -3.90 8.48 -2.37
CA CYS A 254 -3.76 9.49 -3.42
C CYS A 254 -4.08 8.90 -4.82
N ILE A 255 -4.75 9.69 -5.66
CA ILE A 255 -5.13 9.33 -7.03
C ILE A 255 -4.28 10.04 -8.09
N ARG A 256 -3.17 10.66 -7.66
CA ARG A 256 -2.28 11.45 -8.51
C ARG A 256 -1.74 10.64 -9.68
N SER A 257 -1.73 11.25 -10.86
CA SER A 257 -0.97 10.83 -12.03
C SER A 257 -0.06 11.96 -12.49
N LEU A 258 1.10 11.59 -13.04
CA LEU A 258 2.07 12.52 -13.59
C LEU A 258 2.15 12.34 -15.10
N ILE A 259 1.97 13.44 -15.84
CA ILE A 259 2.02 13.47 -17.30
C ILE A 259 3.28 14.22 -17.72
N PRO A 260 4.27 13.56 -18.34
CA PRO A 260 5.44 14.25 -18.88
C PRO A 260 5.05 15.33 -19.89
N ARG A 261 5.74 16.48 -19.86
CA ARG A 261 5.55 17.60 -20.78
C ARG A 261 6.84 17.93 -21.55
N PRO A 262 7.31 17.02 -22.43
CA PRO A 262 8.52 17.26 -23.23
C PRO A 262 8.35 18.41 -24.24
N ASP A 263 7.11 18.81 -24.52
CA ASP A 263 6.76 19.99 -25.31
C ASP A 263 7.13 21.32 -24.62
N LEU A 264 7.31 21.30 -23.30
CA LEU A 264 7.65 22.48 -22.50
C LEU A 264 9.15 22.57 -22.14
N THR A 265 9.96 21.58 -22.53
CA THR A 265 11.40 21.57 -22.23
C THR A 265 12.10 22.81 -22.78
N GLY A 266 12.92 23.45 -21.95
CA GLY A 266 13.66 24.67 -22.28
C GLY A 266 12.86 25.96 -22.13
N ARG A 267 11.58 25.91 -21.74
CA ARG A 267 10.84 27.11 -21.35
C ARG A 267 11.33 27.64 -20.01
N THR A 268 11.42 28.97 -19.89
CA THR A 268 11.98 29.67 -18.71
C THR A 268 10.97 30.60 -18.04
N ASP A 269 9.80 30.72 -18.62
CA ASP A 269 8.65 31.50 -18.21
C ASP A 269 7.60 30.63 -17.48
N ILE A 270 7.99 29.41 -17.06
CA ILE A 270 7.14 28.52 -16.30
C ILE A 270 7.55 28.54 -14.82
N ASP A 271 6.73 29.15 -13.96
CA ASP A 271 6.80 28.99 -12.51
C ASP A 271 6.23 27.62 -12.06
N PRO A 272 6.94 26.89 -11.16
CA PRO A 272 6.42 25.67 -10.54
C PRO A 272 5.12 25.92 -9.79
N GLY A 273 4.13 25.05 -10.01
CA GLY A 273 2.80 25.16 -9.41
C GLY A 273 1.78 25.98 -10.21
N GLN A 274 2.18 26.58 -11.34
CA GLN A 274 1.24 27.25 -12.23
C GLN A 274 0.25 26.28 -12.88
N ALA A 275 -0.91 26.76 -13.32
CA ALA A 275 -1.87 25.96 -14.08
C ALA A 275 -1.36 25.66 -15.49
N ALA A 276 -1.48 24.41 -15.94
CA ALA A 276 -0.97 23.93 -17.23
C ALA A 276 -1.67 24.51 -18.48
N GLY A 277 -2.62 25.44 -18.30
CA GLY A 277 -3.42 26.07 -19.36
C GLY A 277 -3.54 27.59 -19.25
N GLU A 278 -2.74 28.24 -18.40
CA GLU A 278 -2.55 29.69 -18.45
C GLU A 278 -1.52 30.00 -19.56
N GLU A 279 -1.92 29.80 -20.82
CA GLU A 279 -1.34 30.63 -21.88
C GLU A 279 -1.90 32.03 -21.65
N GLU A 280 -1.05 32.99 -21.30
CA GLU A 280 -1.41 34.41 -21.33
C GLU A 280 -1.94 34.73 -22.74
N ASP A 281 -3.26 34.84 -22.85
CA ASP A 281 -3.98 35.57 -23.90
C ASP A 281 -3.60 37.07 -23.78
N ASP A 282 -2.32 37.39 -23.98
CA ASP A 282 -1.85 38.77 -24.08
C ASP A 282 -1.95 39.22 -25.53
N ALA A 283 -3.03 39.98 -25.77
CA ALA A 283 -3.36 40.69 -27.01
C ALA A 283 -2.49 41.94 -27.26
#